data_AF-A0A101UEK2-F1
#
_entry.id   AF-A0A101UEK2-F1
#
_cell.length_a   1.000
_cell.length_b   1.000
_cell.length_c   1.000
_cell.angle_alpha   90.00
_cell.angle_beta   90.00
_cell.angle_gamma   90.00
#
_symmetry.space_group_name_H-M   'P 1'
#
loop_
_entity.id
_entity.type
_entity.pdbx_description
1 polymer ?
#
loop_
_entity_poly.entity_id
_entity_poly.type
_entity_poly.pdbx_seq_one_letter_code
_entity_poly.pdbx_strand_id
1 'polypeptide(L)' 'MAGFTGEHVGEPRVIITLVGPPLLHVDFKFVRASDFAERTEDPEILRDRDGLLAQTWLTGPQSLNVAGPQNMSQNREK' A
#
# COMPACT_ATOMS: atom_id res chain seq x y z
N MET A 1 -4.31 -4.58 26.33
CA MET A 1 -3.62 -4.65 25.03
C MET A 1 -2.84 -5.95 25.00
N ALA A 2 -2.96 -6.72 23.91
CA ALA A 2 -2.16 -7.92 23.67
C ALA A 2 -1.55 -7.81 22.26
N GLY A 3 -0.33 -8.32 22.07
CA GLY A 3 0.39 -8.27 20.81
C GLY A 3 1.05 -9.60 20.50
N PHE A 4 0.99 -10.02 19.24
CA PHE A 4 1.50 -11.29 18.73
C PHE A 4 2.21 -11.06 17.40
N THR A 5 3.19 -11.90 17.09
CA THR A 5 3.87 -11.87 15.80
C THR A 5 3.14 -12.78 14.79
N GLY A 6 3.27 -12.49 13.49
CA GLY A 6 2.52 -13.13 12.41
C GLY A 6 3.02 -14.51 11.96
N GLU A 7 3.90 -15.17 12.71
CA GLU A 7 4.53 -16.44 12.35
C GLU A 7 3.50 -17.54 12.03
N HIS A 8 2.44 -17.61 12.84
CA HIS A 8 1.33 -18.54 12.67
C HIS A 8 0.49 -18.35 11.39
N VAL A 9 0.58 -17.18 10.75
CA VAL A 9 -0.09 -16.87 9.47
C VAL A 9 0.91 -16.77 8.31
N GLY A 10 2.18 -17.12 8.53
CA GLY A 10 3.22 -17.11 7.52
C GLY A 10 3.75 -15.71 7.14
N GLU A 11 3.38 -14.67 7.89
CA GLU A 11 3.88 -13.30 7.68
C GLU A 11 4.59 -12.80 8.95
N PRO A 12 5.86 -13.20 9.16
CA PRO A 12 6.61 -12.86 10.38
C PRO A 12 6.89 -11.35 10.53
N ARG A 13 6.65 -10.53 9.48
CA ARG A 13 6.81 -9.06 9.54
C ARG A 13 5.58 -8.33 10.08
N VAL A 14 4.46 -9.04 10.24
CA VAL A 14 3.24 -8.47 10.83
C VAL A 14 3.27 -8.63 12.35
N ILE A 15 2.90 -7.56 13.03
CA ILE A 15 2.55 -7.53 14.45
C ILE A 15 1.04 -7.38 14.55
N ILE A 16 0.39 -8.39 15.10
CA ILE A 16 -1.05 -8.42 15.34
C ILE A 16 -1.32 -7.88 16.74
N THR A 17 -2.17 -6.85 16.86
CA THR A 17 -2.48 -6.19 18.12
C THR A 17 -3.98 -6.12 18.38
N LEU A 18 -4.40 -6.48 19.59
CA LEU A 18 -5.77 -6.29 20.07
C LEU A 18 -5.84 -5.08 21.03
N VAL A 19 -6.62 -4.07 20.64
CA VAL A 19 -6.77 -2.77 21.34
C VAL A 19 -8.26 -2.51 21.64
N GLY A 20 -8.59 -1.83 22.73
CA GLY A 20 -9.99 -1.48 23.07
C GLY A 20 -10.46 -1.98 24.44
N PRO A 21 -11.65 -1.55 24.88
CA PRO A 21 -12.95 -1.61 24.16
C PRO A 21 -13.31 -0.40 23.26
N PRO A 22 -14.13 -0.58 22.19
CA PRO A 22 -14.53 -1.88 21.61
C PRO A 22 -13.31 -2.62 21.06
N LEU A 23 -13.35 -3.96 21.06
CA LEU A 23 -12.20 -4.76 20.65
C LEU A 23 -11.90 -4.52 19.16
N LEU A 24 -10.72 -3.98 18.89
CA LEU A 24 -10.17 -3.72 17.56
C LEU A 24 -9.00 -4.67 17.30
N HIS A 25 -8.99 -5.24 16.10
CA HIS A 25 -7.88 -6.01 15.55
C HIS A 25 -7.07 -5.07 14.66
N VAL A 26 -5.80 -4.84 15.02
CA VAL A 26 -4.91 -3.91 14.32
C VAL A 26 -3.62 -4.62 13.96
N ASP A 27 -3.32 -4.64 12.66
CA ASP A 27 -2.09 -5.21 12.13
C ASP A 27 -1.10 -4.11 11.78
N PHE A 28 0.12 -4.23 12.30
CA PHE A 28 1.24 -3.39 11.91
C PHE A 28 2.24 -4.21 11.11
N LYS A 29 2.45 -3.82 9.85
CA LYS A 29 3.41 -4.48 8.96
C LYS A 29 4.55 -3.53 8.64
N PHE A 30 5.78 -4.00 8.84
CA PHE A 30 6.97 -3.30 8.36
C PHE A 30 7.40 -3.91 7.03
N VAL A 31 7.38 -3.11 5.97
CA VAL A 31 7.78 -3.51 4.62
C VAL A 31 8.92 -2.63 4.12
N ARG A 32 9.73 -3.17 3.19
CA ARG A 32 10.66 -2.34 2.42
C ARG A 32 9.87 -1.53 1.39
N ALA A 33 10.38 -0.37 1.00
CA ALA A 33 9.76 0.43 -0.06
C ALA A 33 9.61 -0.40 -1.36
N SER A 34 10.59 -1.23 -1.72
CA SER A 34 10.48 -2.15 -2.87
C SER A 34 9.24 -3.05 -2.80
N ASP A 35 8.92 -3.54 -1.60
CA ASP A 35 7.80 -4.46 -1.37
C ASP A 35 6.45 -3.71 -1.37
N PHE A 36 6.45 -2.36 -1.26
CA PHE A 36 5.26 -1.52 -1.41
C PHE A 36 4.86 -1.31 -2.88
N ALA A 37 5.83 -1.40 -3.80
CA ALA A 37 5.55 -1.37 -5.24
C ALA A 37 4.75 -2.62 -5.67
N GLU A 38 5.14 -3.77 -5.11
CA GLU A 38 4.50 -5.07 -5.31
C GLU A 38 3.39 -5.25 -4.27
N ARG A 39 2.25 -4.62 -4.54
CA ARG A 39 1.09 -4.63 -3.64
C ARG A 39 0.02 -5.62 -4.11
N THR A 40 -0.70 -6.21 -3.16
CA THR A 40 -1.95 -6.96 -3.41
C THR A 40 -3.18 -6.11 -3.15
N GLU A 41 -3.04 -5.09 -2.29
CA GLU A 41 -4.08 -4.15 -1.86
C GLU A 41 -3.79 -2.72 -2.36
N ASP A 42 -4.79 -1.84 -2.23
CA ASP A 42 -4.73 -0.43 -2.62
C ASP A 42 -4.70 0.48 -1.35
N PRO A 43 -3.55 0.64 -0.68
CA PRO A 43 -3.47 1.40 0.57
C PRO A 43 -3.46 2.92 0.34
N GLU A 44 -4.04 3.64 1.30
CA GLU A 44 -3.93 5.10 1.37
C GLU A 44 -2.64 5.54 2.07
N ILE A 45 -1.93 6.50 1.48
CA ILE A 45 -0.73 7.08 2.09
C ILE A 45 -1.14 8.18 3.08
N LEU A 46 -1.14 7.84 4.37
CA LEU A 46 -1.43 8.82 5.43
C LEU A 46 -0.28 9.80 5.68
N ARG A 47 0.97 9.38 5.46
CA ARG A 47 2.16 10.20 5.66
C ARG A 47 3.33 9.73 4.81
N ASP A 48 3.94 10.66 4.09
CA ASP A 48 5.16 10.45 3.30
C ASP A 48 5.99 11.74 3.32
N ARG A 49 7.12 11.74 4.04
CA ARG A 49 7.91 12.97 4.23
C ARG A 49 8.76 13.32 3.00
N ASP A 50 9.28 12.30 2.34
CA ASP A 50 10.28 12.43 1.29
C ASP A 50 9.71 12.06 -0.10
N GLY A 51 8.41 11.76 -0.17
CA GLY A 51 7.71 11.39 -1.39
C GLY A 51 8.04 9.98 -1.89
N LEU A 52 8.76 9.17 -1.11
CA LEU A 52 9.26 7.87 -1.56
C LEU A 52 8.12 6.87 -1.77
N LEU A 53 7.11 6.88 -0.91
CA LEU A 53 5.96 5.96 -1.03
C LEU A 53 5.11 6.34 -2.24
N ALA A 54 4.84 7.64 -2.43
CA ALA A 54 4.10 8.14 -3.59
C ALA A 54 4.82 7.85 -4.93
N GLN A 55 6.15 8.01 -4.98
CA GLN A 55 6.93 7.65 -6.17
C GLN A 55 6.89 6.15 -6.45
N THR A 56 7.08 5.35 -5.40
CA THR A 56 7.02 3.88 -5.49
C THR A 56 5.65 3.41 -5.97
N TRP A 57 4.59 4.06 -5.50
CA TRP A 57 3.21 3.78 -5.88
C TRP A 57 2.97 3.85 -7.39
N LEU A 58 3.52 4.90 -8.02
CA LEU A 58 3.40 5.17 -9.46
C LEU A 58 4.23 4.20 -10.32
N THR A 59 5.22 3.54 -9.75
CA THR A 59 6.14 2.66 -10.49
C THR A 59 5.71 1.18 -10.42
N GLY A 60 4.81 0.81 -9.51
CA GLY A 60 4.33 -0.56 -9.37
C GLY A 60 3.49 -1.04 -10.57
N PRO A 61 3.44 -2.35 -10.85
CA PRO A 61 2.72 -2.91 -12.01
C PRO A 61 1.22 -2.58 -12.05
N GLN A 62 0.63 -2.22 -10.90
CA GLN A 62 -0.78 -1.83 -10.80
C GLN A 62 -1.06 -0.35 -11.19
N SER A 63 -0.04 0.49 -11.35
CA SER A 63 -0.23 1.93 -11.66
C SER A 63 -0.69 2.20 -13.10
N LEU A 64 -0.46 1.26 -14.01
CA LEU A 64 -0.82 1.36 -15.43
C LEU A 64 -2.33 1.24 -15.70
N ASN A 65 -3.13 0.78 -14.73
CA ASN A 65 -4.58 0.58 -14.89
C ASN A 65 -5.42 1.85 -14.70
N VAL A 66 -4.81 2.99 -14.38
CA VAL A 66 -5.53 4.27 -14.15
C VAL A 66 -5.73 5.07 -15.46
N ALA A 67 -5.04 4.72 -16.55
CA ALA A 67 -5.16 5.41 -17.84
C ALA A 67 -6.26 4.81 -18.75
N GLY A 68 -7.52 4.82 -18.29
CA GLY A 68 -8.71 4.59 -19.11
C GLY A 68 -9.16 5.85 -19.87
N PRO A 69 -9.98 5.74 -20.94
CA PRO A 69 -10.03 6.68 -22.07
C PRO A 69 -10.74 7.99 -21.71
N GLN A 70 -9.99 8.99 -21.26
CA GLN A 70 -10.50 10.36 -21.07
C GLN A 70 -9.63 11.44 -21.75
N ASN A 71 -8.72 11.06 -22.64
CA ASN A 71 -7.95 12.03 -23.42
C ASN A 71 -7.98 11.69 -24.92
N MET A 72 -9.18 11.83 -25.50
CA MET A 72 -9.41 11.82 -26.94
C MET A 72 -9.70 13.25 -27.38
N SER A 73 -8.67 14.09 -27.54
CA SER A 73 -8.76 15.29 -28.38
C SER A 73 -7.39 15.91 -28.62
N GLN A 74 -7.05 16.09 -29.91
CA GLN A 74 -6.06 17.04 -30.44
C GLN A 74 -4.57 16.63 -30.37
N ASN A 75 -4.10 15.88 -31.37
CA ASN A 75 -3.17 16.44 -32.36
C ASN A 75 -2.81 15.37 -33.38
N ARG A 76 -3.53 15.39 -34.50
CA ARG A 76 -3.17 14.66 -35.73
C ARG A 76 -2.96 15.69 -36.81
N GLU A 77 -1.86 16.44 -36.75
CA GLU A 77 -1.45 17.35 -37.84
C GLU A 77 -0.02 17.86 -37.65
N LYS A 78 0.95 17.10 -38.15
CA LYS A 78 1.99 17.48 -39.13
C LYS A 78 3.07 16.41 -39.21
#